data_AF-A0AAT9GP04-F1
#
_entry.id   AF-A0AAT9GP04-F1
#
_cell.length_a   1.000
_cell.length_b   1.000
_cell.length_c   1.000
_cell.angle_alpha   90.00
_cell.angle_beta   90.00
_cell.angle_gamma   90.00
#
_symmetry.space_group_name_H-M   'P 1'
#
loop_
_entity.id
_entity.type
_entity.pdbx_description
1 polymer ?
#
loop_
_entity_poly.entity_id
_entity_poly.type
_entity_poly.pdbx_seq_one_letter_code
_entity_poly.pdbx_strand_id
1 'polypeptide(L)'
;MYKVVFKVFSNNSYINSLRELRKAGFIPIYFRRNNGIEEYTTLYNSNDINEIKEAIVDFAYLISKQGKSGGYDFAKIYKVEDKYIGKIAGGSLGALLGFQFAGIAGLILGTLGGIFLGELFDIEYGQTLVGLVNWPTQLVS
;
A
#
# COMPACT_ATOMS: atom_id res chain seq x y z
N MET A 1 -14.28 -0.46 2.83
CA MET A 1 -12.88 -0.73 2.39
C MET A 1 -12.03 0.52 2.52
N TYR A 2 -10.73 0.37 2.75
CA TYR A 2 -9.81 1.49 2.89
C TYR A 2 -8.61 1.37 1.97
N LYS A 3 -8.11 2.52 1.51
CA LYS A 3 -6.80 2.67 0.90
C LYS A 3 -5.82 3.12 1.98
N VAL A 4 -4.65 2.49 2.05
CA VAL A 4 -3.57 2.92 2.94
C VAL A 4 -2.32 3.22 2.12
N VAL A 5 -1.80 4.43 2.27
CA VAL A 5 -0.53 4.86 1.67
C VAL A 5 0.54 4.85 2.75
N PHE A 6 1.52 3.96 2.61
CA PHE A 6 2.64 3.84 3.53
C PHE A 6 3.86 4.60 3.02
N LYS A 7 4.62 5.17 3.95
CA LYS A 7 5.94 5.76 3.72
C LYS A 7 6.95 5.14 4.68
N VAL A 8 7.84 4.33 4.13
CA VAL A 8 8.81 3.51 4.86
C VAL A 8 10.21 4.02 4.56
N PHE A 9 11.00 4.26 5.60
CA PHE A 9 12.42 4.55 5.50
C PHE A 9 13.21 3.24 5.50
N SER A 10 13.98 3.03 4.43
CA SER A 10 14.82 1.86 4.22
C SER A 10 16.28 2.27 4.30
N ASN A 11 17.02 1.66 5.24
CA ASN A 11 18.46 1.87 5.41
C ASN A 11 19.26 1.17 4.30
N ASN A 12 19.10 1.60 3.05
CA ASN A 12 19.74 1.03 1.85
C ASN A 12 19.50 -0.48 1.63
N SER A 13 18.48 -1.06 2.28
CA SER A 13 18.09 -2.45 2.03
C SER A 13 17.46 -2.56 0.64
N TYR A 14 18.05 -3.40 -0.21
CA TYR A 14 17.51 -3.68 -1.54
C TYR A 14 16.16 -4.41 -1.48
N ILE A 15 15.89 -5.15 -0.40
CA ILE A 15 14.69 -5.95 -0.22
C ILE A 15 13.49 -5.04 0.10
N ASN A 16 12.44 -5.08 -0.71
CA ASN A 16 11.19 -4.34 -0.45
C ASN A 16 10.32 -5.04 0.61
N SER A 17 9.28 -4.36 1.08
CA SER A 17 8.37 -4.83 2.13
C SER A 17 7.02 -5.34 1.60
N LEU A 18 6.93 -5.70 0.32
CA LEU A 18 5.67 -6.18 -0.29
C LEU A 18 5.19 -7.48 0.35
N ARG A 19 6.12 -8.37 0.72
CA ARG A 19 5.76 -9.65 1.36
C ARG A 19 5.18 -9.41 2.75
N GLU A 20 5.75 -8.48 3.50
CA GLU A 20 5.34 -8.11 4.85
C GLU A 20 4.00 -7.37 4.84
N LEU A 21 3.75 -6.51 3.85
CA LEU A 21 2.42 -5.92 3.60
C LEU A 21 1.34 -6.97 3.42
N ARG A 22 1.59 -7.97 2.56
CA ARG A 22 0.63 -9.07 2.32
C ARG A 22 0.40 -9.90 3.57
N LYS A 23 1.44 -10.16 4.37
CA LYS A 23 1.32 -10.86 5.67
C LYS A 23 0.44 -10.09 6.66
N ALA A 24 0.50 -8.77 6.64
CA ALA A 24 -0.36 -7.90 7.44
C ALA A 24 -1.77 -7.69 6.84
N GLY A 25 -2.13 -8.41 5.77
CA GLY A 25 -3.48 -8.38 5.18
C GLY A 25 -3.70 -7.28 4.13
N PHE A 26 -2.67 -6.51 3.78
CA PHE A 26 -2.78 -5.48 2.75
C PHE A 26 -2.66 -6.06 1.34
N ILE A 27 -3.44 -5.49 0.41
CA ILE A 27 -3.37 -5.76 -1.02
C ILE A 27 -2.59 -4.62 -1.69
N PRO A 28 -1.32 -4.81 -2.11
CA PRO A 28 -0.55 -3.75 -2.76
C PRO A 28 -1.09 -3.47 -4.16
N ILE A 29 -1.32 -2.19 -4.48
CA ILE A 29 -1.76 -1.71 -5.80
C ILE A 29 -0.60 -1.04 -6.54
N TYR A 30 0.21 -0.27 -5.81
CA TYR A 30 1.31 0.50 -6.38
C TYR A 30 2.49 0.57 -5.41
N PHE A 31 3.69 0.58 -5.96
CA PHE A 31 4.94 0.71 -5.23
C PHE A 31 5.90 1.64 -5.98
N ARG A 32 6.53 2.56 -5.24
CA ARG A 32 7.68 3.32 -5.73
C ARG A 32 8.76 3.39 -4.66
N ARG A 33 10.01 3.51 -5.10
CA ARG A 33 11.16 3.74 -4.22
C ARG A 33 11.98 4.91 -4.75
N ASN A 34 12.34 5.84 -3.88
CA ASN A 34 13.21 6.96 -4.19
C ASN A 34 14.10 7.28 -3.00
N ASN A 35 15.42 7.32 -3.20
CA ASN A 35 16.41 7.73 -2.19
C ASN A 35 16.21 7.12 -0.79
N GLY A 36 16.06 5.80 -0.71
CA GLY A 36 15.87 5.09 0.56
C GLY A 36 14.46 5.21 1.15
N ILE A 37 13.52 5.88 0.48
CA ILE A 37 12.11 5.92 0.87
C ILE A 37 11.32 4.97 -0.03
N GLU A 38 10.58 4.07 0.59
CA GLU A 38 9.61 3.19 -0.06
C GLU A 38 8.21 3.72 0.19
N GLU A 39 7.45 3.88 -0.88
CA GLU A 39 6.04 4.25 -0.79
C GLU A 39 5.16 3.18 -1.39
N TYR A 40 4.14 2.80 -0.65
CA TYR A 40 3.20 1.74 -1.03
C TYR A 40 1.78 2.27 -0.98
N THR A 41 1.05 2.10 -2.08
CA THR A 41 -0.41 2.28 -2.09
C THR A 41 -1.05 0.91 -2.02
N THR A 42 -1.92 0.72 -1.02
CA THR A 42 -2.50 -0.57 -0.70
C THR A 42 -4.00 -0.45 -0.42
N LEU A 43 -4.70 -1.58 -0.45
CA LEU A 43 -6.05 -1.72 0.09
C LEU A 43 -6.07 -2.61 1.31
N TYR A 44 -7.07 -2.37 2.14
CA TYR A 44 -7.43 -3.26 3.23
C TYR A 44 -8.93 -3.50 3.22
N ASN A 45 -9.34 -4.77 3.18
CA ASN A 45 -10.73 -5.18 3.09
C ASN A 45 -11.37 -5.22 4.49
N SER A 46 -11.62 -4.03 5.04
CA SER A 46 -12.41 -3.86 6.26
C SER A 46 -13.27 -2.61 6.17
N ASN A 47 -14.27 -2.53 7.05
CA ASN A 47 -15.08 -1.35 7.31
C ASN A 47 -14.82 -0.76 8.71
N ASP A 48 -13.95 -1.39 9.52
CA ASP A 48 -13.52 -0.90 10.82
C ASP A 48 -12.13 -0.25 10.72
N ILE A 49 -12.03 0.99 11.20
CA ILE A 49 -10.76 1.72 11.23
C ILE A 49 -9.77 1.15 12.24
N ASN A 50 -10.25 0.46 13.29
CA ASN A 50 -9.41 -0.11 14.33
C ASN A 50 -8.64 -1.33 13.81
N GLU A 51 -9.31 -2.24 13.09
CA GLU A 51 -8.66 -3.39 12.43
C GLU A 51 -7.50 -2.95 11.52
N ILE A 52 -7.67 -1.83 10.82
CA ILE A 52 -6.64 -1.29 9.93
C ILE A 52 -5.48 -0.71 10.71
N LYS A 53 -5.75 -0.02 11.83
CA LYS A 53 -4.70 0.50 12.70
C LYS A 53 -3.88 -0.65 13.30
N GLU A 54 -4.53 -1.74 13.72
CA GLU A 54 -3.85 -2.95 14.18
C GLU A 54 -2.99 -3.56 13.06
N ALA A 55 -3.52 -3.72 11.85
CA ALA A 55 -2.77 -4.21 10.71
C ALA A 55 -1.58 -3.30 10.33
N ILE A 56 -1.73 -1.97 10.46
CA ILE A 56 -0.64 -1.00 10.27
C ILE A 56 0.48 -1.21 11.30
N VAL A 57 0.12 -1.47 12.57
CA VAL A 57 1.09 -1.76 13.64
C VAL A 57 1.79 -3.09 13.39
N ASP A 58 1.06 -4.13 12.99
CA ASP A 58 1.64 -5.43 12.62
C ASP A 58 2.62 -5.30 11.46
N PHE A 59 2.25 -4.52 10.44
CA PHE A 59 3.14 -4.23 9.32
C PHE A 59 4.42 -3.52 9.80
N ALA A 60 4.29 -2.49 10.64
CA ALA A 60 5.44 -1.78 11.21
C ALA A 60 6.38 -2.73 11.97
N TYR A 61 5.81 -3.64 12.77
CA TYR A 61 6.56 -4.67 13.49
C TYR A 61 7.29 -5.66 12.57
N LEU A 62 6.68 -6.05 11.46
CA LEU A 62 7.31 -6.96 10.49
C LEU A 62 8.52 -6.32 9.80
N ILE A 63 8.42 -5.04 9.44
CA ILE A 63 9.49 -4.34 8.71
C ILE A 63 10.56 -3.76 9.64
N SER A 64 10.26 -3.51 10.92
CA SER A 64 11.28 -3.13 11.90
C SER A 64 12.35 -4.22 12.06
N LYS A 65 11.95 -5.49 11.98
CA LYS A 65 12.87 -6.65 11.95
C LYS A 65 13.82 -6.66 10.75
N GLN A 66 13.53 -5.85 9.73
CA GLN A 66 14.35 -5.68 8.53
C GLN A 66 15.23 -4.42 8.60
N GLY A 67 15.28 -3.74 9.75
CA GLY A 67 16.00 -2.49 9.94
C GLY A 67 15.34 -1.30 9.25
N LYS A 68 14.03 -1.38 8.94
CA LYS A 68 13.25 -0.29 8.37
C LYS A 68 12.51 0.48 9.45
N SER A 69 12.17 1.73 9.14
CA SER A 69 11.47 2.63 10.05
C SER A 69 10.43 3.47 9.31
N GLY A 70 9.78 4.38 10.02
CA GLY A 70 8.80 5.31 9.46
C GLY A 70 8.79 6.62 10.25
N GLY A 71 8.08 7.61 9.71
CA GLY A 71 7.96 8.94 10.31
C GLY A 71 6.62 9.19 10.98
N TYR A 72 6.31 10.48 11.19
CA TYR A 72 4.99 10.92 11.66
C TYR A 72 3.88 10.66 10.62
N ASP A 73 4.26 10.55 9.34
CA ASP A 73 3.40 10.28 8.20
C ASP A 73 3.54 8.83 7.69
N PHE A 74 3.84 7.89 8.59
CA PHE A 74 4.09 6.49 8.26
C PHE A 74 2.95 5.85 7.46
N ALA A 75 1.69 6.07 7.84
CA ALA A 75 0.54 5.58 7.08
C ALA A 75 -0.58 6.62 6.99
N LYS A 76 -1.06 6.88 5.78
CA LYS A 76 -2.25 7.70 5.48
C LYS A 76 -3.41 6.78 5.13
N ILE A 77 -4.51 6.90 5.85
CA ILE A 77 -5.69 6.06 5.70
C ILE A 77 -6.78 6.86 5.00
N TYR A 78 -7.29 6.32 3.90
CA TYR A 78 -8.39 6.88 3.14
C TYR A 78 -9.55 5.91 3.14
N LYS A 79 -10.76 6.38 3.48
CA LYS A 79 -11.98 5.62 3.25
C LYS A 79 -12.34 5.74 1.77
N VAL A 80 -12.64 4.61 1.15
CA VAL A 80 -13.01 4.52 -0.27
C VAL A 80 -14.51 4.26 -0.37
N GLU A 81 -15.21 4.99 -1.22
CA GLU A 81 -16.65 4.75 -1.46
C GLU A 81 -16.88 3.45 -2.26
N ASP A 82 -17.95 2.73 -1.92
CA ASP A 82 -18.23 1.38 -2.44
C ASP A 82 -18.32 1.30 -3.97
N LYS A 83 -18.82 2.36 -4.64
CA LYS A 83 -18.89 2.45 -6.10
C LYS A 83 -17.52 2.40 -6.79
N TYR A 84 -16.43 2.70 -6.09
CA TYR A 84 -15.07 2.64 -6.63
C TYR A 84 -14.34 1.34 -6.25
N ILE A 85 -14.86 0.55 -5.30
CA ILE A 85 -14.24 -0.72 -4.88
C ILE A 85 -14.16 -1.71 -6.05
N GLY A 86 -15.21 -1.82 -6.86
CA GLY A 86 -15.23 -2.71 -8.03
C GLY A 86 -14.17 -2.36 -9.08
N LYS A 87 -13.92 -1.06 -9.29
CA LYS A 87 -12.86 -0.57 -10.19
C LYS A 87 -11.47 -0.90 -9.63
N ILE A 88 -11.25 -0.64 -8.34
CA ILE A 88 -9.96 -0.92 -7.71
C ILE A 88 -9.66 -2.43 -7.68
N ALA A 89 -10.62 -3.26 -7.28
CA ALA A 89 -10.43 -4.71 -7.20
C ALA A 89 -10.19 -5.31 -8.59
N GLY A 90 -10.93 -4.88 -9.62
CA GLY A 90 -10.73 -5.34 -11.00
C GLY A 90 -9.35 -4.95 -11.55
N GLY A 91 -8.94 -3.70 -11.38
CA GLY A 91 -7.64 -3.21 -11.86
C GLY A 91 -6.44 -3.78 -11.08
N SER A 92 -6.52 -3.86 -9.75
CA SER A 92 -5.42 -4.36 -8.91
C SER A 92 -5.21 -5.87 -9.02
N LEU A 93 -6.28 -6.66 -9.14
CA LEU A 93 -6.16 -8.10 -9.39
C LEU A 93 -5.61 -8.39 -10.79
N GLY A 94 -6.02 -7.62 -11.81
CA GLY A 94 -5.45 -7.70 -13.16
C GLY A 94 -3.94 -7.40 -13.20
N ALA A 95 -3.50 -6.36 -12.47
CA ALA A 95 -2.08 -6.02 -12.35
C ALA A 95 -1.27 -7.05 -11.56
N LEU A 96 -1.85 -7.61 -10.48
CA LEU A 96 -1.22 -8.64 -9.66
C LEU A 96 -1.03 -9.95 -10.43
N LEU A 97 -2.04 -10.36 -11.22
CA LEU A 97 -1.96 -11.53 -12.10
C LEU A 97 -0.97 -11.27 -13.25
N GLY A 98 -0.98 -10.08 -13.86
CA GLY A 98 0.02 -9.69 -14.86
C GLY A 98 1.47 -9.76 -14.35
N PHE A 99 1.70 -9.37 -13.10
CA PHE A 99 3.00 -9.51 -12.43
C PHE A 99 3.39 -10.97 -12.18
N GLN A 100 2.45 -11.82 -11.76
CA GLN A 100 2.70 -13.23 -11.48
C GLN A 100 3.03 -14.04 -12.75
N PHE A 101 2.48 -13.67 -13.90
CA PHE A 101 2.67 -14.41 -15.16
C PHE A 101 3.74 -13.83 -16.11
N ALA A 102 4.07 -12.53 -16.04
CA ALA A 102 4.96 -11.87 -17.01
C ALA A 102 6.08 -11.01 -16.40
N GLY A 103 6.28 -11.04 -15.07
CA GLY A 103 7.36 -10.31 -14.40
C GLY A 103 7.29 -8.78 -14.59
N ILE A 104 8.44 -8.09 -14.51
CA ILE A 104 8.53 -6.61 -14.65
C ILE A 104 8.04 -6.13 -16.03
N ALA A 105 8.15 -6.96 -17.07
CA ALA A 105 7.61 -6.66 -18.39
C ALA A 105 6.06 -6.71 -18.43
N GLY A 106 5.45 -7.61 -17.65
CA GLY A 106 4.01 -7.66 -17.42
C GLY A 106 3.46 -6.43 -16.70
N LEU A 107 4.26 -5.86 -15.78
CA LEU A 107 3.96 -4.56 -15.18
C LEU A 107 3.97 -3.46 -16.22
N ILE A 108 4.97 -3.38 -17.10
CA ILE A 108 5.06 -2.27 -18.06
C ILE A 108 3.93 -2.32 -19.10
N LEU A 109 3.55 -3.50 -19.60
CA LEU A 109 2.46 -3.62 -20.58
C LEU A 109 1.06 -3.54 -19.94
N GLY A 110 0.89 -3.99 -18.70
CA GLY A 110 -0.37 -3.84 -17.95
C GLY A 110 -0.59 -2.44 -17.38
N THR A 111 0.49 -1.72 -17.05
CA THR A 111 0.41 -0.39 -16.40
C THR A 111 0.46 0.76 -17.42
N LEU A 112 1.02 0.56 -18.63
CA LEU A 112 1.01 1.57 -19.71
C LEU A 112 -0.26 1.58 -20.55
N GLY A 113 -1.16 0.60 -20.39
CA GLY A 113 -2.38 0.49 -21.17
C GLY A 113 -3.51 1.39 -20.70
N GLY A 114 -3.32 2.72 -20.62
CA GLY A 114 -4.35 3.81 -20.65
C GLY A 114 -5.50 3.84 -19.63
N ILE A 115 -5.91 2.71 -19.07
CA ILE A 115 -7.12 2.48 -18.28
C ILE A 115 -6.80 2.61 -16.79
N PHE A 116 -5.64 2.11 -16.36
CA PHE A 116 -5.24 2.11 -14.94
C PHE A 116 -4.94 3.51 -14.37
N LEU A 117 -4.42 4.44 -15.18
CA LEU A 117 -4.18 5.81 -14.74
C LEU A 117 -5.50 6.59 -14.59
N GLY A 118 -6.41 6.49 -15.56
CA GLY A 118 -7.74 7.11 -15.47
C GLY A 118 -8.54 6.60 -14.27
N GLU A 119 -8.46 5.30 -13.98
CA GLU A 119 -9.08 4.71 -12.79
C GLU A 119 -8.44 5.22 -11.50
N LEU A 120 -7.11 5.28 -11.39
CA LEU A 120 -6.42 5.82 -10.21
C LEU A 120 -6.84 7.27 -9.91
N PHE A 121 -6.97 8.11 -10.94
CA PHE A 121 -7.47 9.49 -10.79
C PHE A 121 -8.94 9.51 -10.33
N ASP A 122 -9.84 8.75 -10.95
CA ASP A 122 -11.24 8.59 -10.52
C ASP A 122 -11.36 8.13 -9.06
N ILE A 123 -10.46 7.23 -8.66
CA ILE A 123 -10.37 6.66 -7.31
C ILE A 123 -9.88 7.71 -6.30
N GLU A 124 -8.98 8.63 -6.67
CA GLU A 124 -8.60 9.77 -5.83
C GLU A 124 -9.80 10.69 -5.53
N TYR A 125 -10.71 10.90 -6.49
CA TYR A 125 -11.93 11.68 -6.27
C TYR A 125 -12.95 11.01 -5.33
N GLY A 126 -12.91 9.68 -5.19
CA GLY A 126 -13.80 8.89 -4.33
C GLY A 126 -13.26 8.59 -2.92
N GLN A 127 -12.27 9.35 -2.45
CA GLN A 127 -11.55 9.08 -1.21
C GLN A 127 -11.68 10.21 -0.20
N THR A 128 -11.88 9.82 1.07
CA THR A 128 -11.80 10.75 2.20
C THR A 128 -10.63 10.37 3.09
N LEU A 129 -9.73 11.31 3.40
CA LEU A 129 -8.69 11.10 4.40
C LEU A 129 -9.35 10.97 5.78
N VAL A 130 -9.13 9.84 6.45
CA VAL A 130 -9.78 9.51 7.74
C VAL A 130 -8.78 9.22 8.85
N GLY A 131 -7.48 9.12 8.52
CA GLY A 131 -6.46 8.87 9.52
C GLY A 131 -5.05 9.13 9.03
N LEU A 132 -4.21 9.57 9.95
CA LEU A 132 -2.76 9.61 9.82
C LEU A 132 -2.19 8.83 11.01
N VAL A 133 -1.34 7.86 10.73
CA VAL A 133 -0.71 7.01 11.74
C VAL A 133 0.79 7.24 11.69
N ASN A 134 1.34 7.59 12.84
CA ASN A 134 2.78 7.71 13.05
C ASN A 134 3.42 6.34 13.26
N TRP A 135 4.73 6.28 13.03
CA TRP A 135 5.51 5.09 13.37
C TRP A 135 5.36 4.73 14.86
N PRO A 136 5.12 3.45 15.22
CA PRO A 136 4.99 3.05 16.61
C PRO A 136 6.33 3.18 17.35
N THR A 137 6.40 4.10 18.33
CA THR A 137 7.63 4.40 19.09
C THR A 137 8.09 3.26 19.99
N GLN A 138 7.20 2.34 20.35
CA GLN A 138 7.51 1.15 21.16
C GLN A 138 8.40 0.14 20.41
N LEU A 139 8.56 0.27 19.10
CA LEU A 139 9.42 -0.61 18.29
C LEU A 139 10.90 -0.18 18.26
N VAL A 140 11.27 0.86 19.02
CA VAL A 140 12.61 1.49 18.99
C VAL A 140 13.46 1.12 20.22
N SER A 141 13.03 0.13 21.04
CA SER A 141 13.76 -0.30 22.24
C SER A 141 14.79 -1.40 21.97
#